data_AF-A0AAV1HCX2-F1
#
_entry.id   AF-A0AAV1HCX2-F1
#
_cell.length_a   1.000
_cell.length_b   1.000
_cell.length_c   1.000
_cell.angle_alpha   90.00
_cell.angle_beta   90.00
_cell.angle_gamma   90.00
#
_symmetry.space_group_name_H-M   'P 1'
#
loop_
_entity.id
_entity.type
_entity.pdbx_description
1 polymer ?
#
loop_
_entity_poly.entity_id
_entity_poly.type
_entity_poly.pdbx_seq_one_letter_code
_entity_poly.pdbx_strand_id
1 'polypeptide(L)'
;MAAAVGRLLSFSKNVKVLASPLKLTAVPVHRYSVEISSTGEAITHTGQVYDEGDPRRARFVGRQKEVNKNFAINLVAEEPVTDIAARVVSCDGGGGALGHPKVYINLDKDTKVGTCGYCGLQFKQKHHH
;
A
#
# COMPACT_ATOMS: atom_id res chain seq x y z
N MET A 1 28.66 34.47 42.86
CA MET A 1 28.55 35.94 42.67
C MET A 1 29.49 36.34 41.55
N ALA A 2 29.00 36.39 40.31
CA ALA A 2 29.59 37.13 39.20
C ALA A 2 28.50 37.29 38.13
N ALA A 3 27.96 38.50 38.03
CA ALA A 3 26.89 38.85 37.12
C ALA A 3 27.48 39.19 35.75
N ALA A 4 27.01 38.52 34.69
CA ALA A 4 27.26 38.92 33.31
C ALA A 4 25.97 39.51 32.74
N VAL A 5 25.96 40.84 32.60
CA VAL A 5 24.86 41.63 32.04
C VAL A 5 24.83 41.40 30.53
N GLY A 6 23.89 40.58 30.06
CA GLY A 6 23.59 40.43 28.64
C GLY A 6 22.79 41.63 28.13
N ARG A 7 23.37 42.41 27.21
CA ARG A 7 22.70 43.51 26.49
C ARG A 7 21.44 43.00 25.77
N LEU A 8 20.28 43.51 26.17
CA LEU A 8 19.04 43.42 25.42
C LEU A 8 19.15 44.24 24.13
N LEU A 9 19.35 43.58 22.99
CA LEU A 9 19.11 44.18 21.68
C LEU A 9 17.61 44.04 21.37
N SER A 10 16.87 45.12 21.63
CA SER A 10 15.50 45.31 21.18
C SER A 10 15.50 45.52 19.67
N PHE A 11 15.27 44.44 18.91
CA PHE A 11 14.85 44.55 17.52
C PHE A 11 13.34 44.45 17.45
N SER A 12 12.76 45.59 17.10
CA SER A 12 11.34 45.81 16.94
C SER A 12 10.73 44.99 15.79
N LYS A 13 9.54 44.45 16.06
CA LYS A 13 8.38 44.31 15.15
C LYS A 13 8.45 43.22 14.06
N ASN A 14 7.50 42.28 14.19
CA ASN A 14 6.93 41.38 13.18
C ASN A 14 7.75 40.17 12.72
N VAL A 15 7.98 39.21 13.63
CA VAL A 15 8.19 37.80 13.22
C VAL A 15 6.85 37.08 13.31
N LYS A 16 6.15 36.95 12.18
CA LYS A 16 5.12 35.92 12.04
C LYS A 16 5.83 34.58 11.96
N VAL A 17 5.92 33.89 13.09
CA VAL A 17 6.28 32.47 13.11
C VAL A 17 5.19 31.72 12.36
N LEU A 18 5.42 31.44 11.08
CA LEU A 18 4.64 30.48 10.32
C LEU A 18 5.03 29.09 10.86
N ALA A 19 4.40 28.69 11.95
CA ALA A 19 4.37 27.30 12.36
C ALA A 19 3.58 26.54 11.28
N SER A 20 4.28 26.03 10.27
CA SER A 20 3.69 25.05 9.36
C SER A 20 3.32 23.83 10.21
N PRO A 21 2.05 23.41 10.24
CA PRO A 21 1.73 22.15 10.87
C PRO A 21 2.44 21.07 10.06
N LEU A 22 3.39 20.37 10.69
CA LEU A 22 3.89 19.10 10.17
C LEU A 22 2.66 18.23 9.91
N LYS A 23 2.33 18.01 8.64
CA LYS A 23 1.36 17.01 8.23
C LYS A 23 1.95 15.66 8.61
N LEU A 24 1.68 15.23 9.84
CA LEU A 24 1.86 13.84 10.26
C LEU A 24 0.86 13.01 9.46
N THR A 25 1.29 12.51 8.31
CA THR A 25 0.58 11.41 7.65
C THR A 25 0.82 10.18 8.51
N ALA A 26 -0.10 9.90 9.43
CA ALA A 26 -0.14 8.63 10.13
C ALA A 26 -0.46 7.56 9.09
N VAL A 27 0.58 6.88 8.59
CA VAL A 27 0.38 5.68 7.78
C VAL A 27 -0.15 4.61 8.73
N PRO A 28 -1.37 4.10 8.55
CA PRO A 28 -1.86 3.01 9.39
C PRO A 28 -0.92 1.82 9.19
N VAL A 29 -0.27 1.38 10.26
CA VAL A 29 0.48 0.11 10.25
C VAL A 29 -0.55 -1.00 10.32
N HIS A 30 -1.11 -1.39 9.18
CA HIS A 30 -1.94 -2.57 9.12
C HIS A 30 -1.08 -3.82 9.31
N ARG A 31 -1.35 -4.56 10.39
CA ARG A 31 -0.75 -5.87 10.62
C ARG A 31 -1.54 -6.91 9.85
N TYR A 32 -1.11 -7.22 8.63
CA TYR A 32 -1.62 -8.36 7.89
C TYR A 32 -1.28 -9.64 8.67
N SER A 33 -2.29 -10.39 9.08
CA SER A 33 -2.17 -11.69 9.72
C SER A 33 -2.30 -12.79 8.69
N VAL A 34 -1.36 -13.73 8.70
CA VAL A 34 -1.42 -14.94 7.86
C VAL A 34 -2.36 -15.94 8.52
N GLU A 35 -3.23 -16.56 7.73
CA GLU A 35 -4.11 -17.63 8.22
C GLU A 35 -3.29 -18.85 8.66
N ILE A 36 -3.72 -19.48 9.74
CA ILE A 36 -3.04 -20.63 10.34
C ILE A 36 -3.96 -21.84 10.20
N SER A 37 -3.42 -22.93 9.68
CA SER A 37 -4.14 -24.21 9.56
C SER A 37 -4.40 -24.85 10.92
N SER A 38 -5.25 -25.88 10.94
CA SER A 38 -5.51 -26.72 12.13
C SER A 38 -4.23 -27.29 12.75
N THR A 39 -3.21 -27.52 11.93
CA THR A 39 -1.92 -28.08 12.37
C THR A 39 -0.96 -27.06 12.98
N GLY A 40 -1.35 -25.77 13.02
CA GLY A 40 -0.51 -24.68 13.48
C GLY A 40 0.45 -24.12 12.41
N GLU A 41 0.45 -24.66 11.19
CA GLU A 41 1.25 -24.14 10.08
C GLU A 41 0.56 -22.97 9.38
N ALA A 42 1.34 -21.94 9.03
CA ALA A 42 0.87 -20.83 8.21
C ALA A 42 0.53 -21.27 6.78
N ILE A 43 -0.64 -20.83 6.32
CA ILE A 43 -1.13 -21.02 4.96
C ILE A 43 -0.43 -20.00 4.05
N THR A 44 0.06 -20.45 2.90
CA THR A 44 0.73 -19.54 1.95
C THR A 44 -0.28 -18.64 1.23
N HIS A 45 0.19 -17.57 0.58
CA HIS A 45 -0.66 -16.68 -0.22
C HIS A 45 -1.44 -17.38 -1.36
N THR A 46 -1.03 -18.60 -1.74
CA THR A 46 -1.72 -19.44 -2.73
C THR A 46 -2.77 -20.38 -2.12
N GLY A 47 -2.84 -20.45 -0.79
CA GLY A 47 -3.67 -21.42 -0.06
C GLY A 47 -2.95 -22.72 0.29
N GLN A 48 -1.68 -22.91 -0.10
CA GLN A 48 -0.96 -24.16 0.18
C GLN A 48 -0.65 -24.34 1.68
N VAL A 49 -0.99 -25.53 2.18
CA VAL A 49 -0.55 -26.10 3.46
C VAL A 49 -0.45 -27.63 3.30
N TYR A 50 0.35 -28.29 4.13
CA TYR A 50 0.42 -29.75 4.12
C TYR A 50 -0.68 -30.34 5.00
N ASP A 51 -1.21 -31.49 4.59
CA ASP A 51 -2.18 -32.24 5.38
C ASP A 51 -1.54 -32.77 6.67
N GLU A 52 -2.37 -32.99 7.70
CA GLU A 52 -1.88 -33.37 9.04
C GLU A 52 -0.99 -34.61 9.02
N GLY A 53 -1.37 -35.64 8.26
CA GLY A 53 -0.64 -36.90 8.11
C GLY A 53 0.43 -36.90 7.01
N ASP A 54 0.73 -35.76 6.38
CA ASP A 54 1.70 -35.71 5.29
C ASP A 54 3.14 -35.81 5.81
N PRO A 55 3.91 -36.86 5.47
CA PRO A 55 5.28 -37.03 5.94
C PRO A 55 6.20 -35.89 5.51
N ARG A 56 5.84 -35.11 4.47
CA ARG A 56 6.60 -33.96 4.00
C ARG A 56 6.71 -32.85 5.02
N ARG A 57 5.82 -32.80 6.03
CA ARG A 57 5.85 -31.85 7.16
C ARG A 57 7.08 -31.98 8.04
N ALA A 58 7.66 -33.18 8.11
CA ALA A 58 8.86 -33.46 8.90
C ALA A 58 10.02 -32.49 8.59
N ARG A 59 10.08 -31.93 7.37
CA ARG A 59 11.10 -30.94 6.97
C ARG A 59 11.10 -29.65 7.79
N PHE A 60 9.96 -29.32 8.42
CA PHE A 60 9.80 -28.11 9.24
C PHE A 60 9.84 -28.39 10.74
N VAL A 61 10.02 -29.66 11.17
CA VAL A 61 10.18 -29.95 12.60
C VAL A 61 11.48 -29.33 13.09
N GLY A 62 11.41 -28.51 14.14
CA GLY A 62 12.55 -27.75 14.66
C GLY A 62 13.02 -26.60 13.75
N ARG A 63 12.27 -26.27 12.70
CA ARG A 63 12.55 -25.17 11.76
C ARG A 63 11.29 -24.34 11.53
N GLN A 64 11.41 -23.19 10.88
CA GLN A 64 10.26 -22.37 10.49
C GLN A 64 9.94 -22.53 9.00
N LYS A 65 8.64 -22.65 8.68
CA LYS A 65 8.14 -22.53 7.31
C LYS A 65 8.09 -21.05 6.96
N GLU A 66 8.92 -20.63 6.01
CA GLU A 66 8.97 -19.23 5.58
C GLU A 66 7.77 -18.91 4.68
N VAL A 67 6.98 -17.92 5.09
CA VAL A 67 5.81 -17.43 4.35
C VAL A 67 5.83 -15.90 4.39
N ASN A 68 5.69 -15.28 3.21
CA ASN A 68 5.54 -13.83 3.12
C ASN A 68 4.20 -13.41 3.77
N LYS A 69 4.22 -12.45 4.69
CA LYS A 69 3.02 -11.97 5.40
C LYS A 69 2.22 -10.93 4.60
N ASN A 70 2.84 -10.30 3.62
CA ASN A 70 2.25 -9.22 2.83
C ASN A 70 1.66 -9.81 1.54
N PHE A 71 0.38 -10.18 1.58
CA PHE A 71 -0.30 -10.77 0.43
C PHE A 71 -0.74 -9.69 -0.57
N ALA A 72 -0.31 -9.80 -1.81
CA ALA A 72 -0.63 -8.83 -2.87
C ALA A 72 -2.13 -8.67 -3.13
N ILE A 73 -2.93 -9.73 -2.94
CA ILE A 73 -4.39 -9.67 -3.11
C ILE A 73 -5.04 -8.65 -2.16
N ASN A 74 -4.55 -8.55 -0.92
CA ASN A 74 -5.07 -7.61 0.06
C ASN A 74 -4.59 -6.18 -0.25
N LEU A 75 -3.31 -6.04 -0.61
CA LEU A 75 -2.71 -4.74 -0.93
C LEU A 75 -3.36 -4.09 -2.16
N VAL A 76 -3.59 -4.85 -3.22
CA VAL A 76 -4.25 -4.33 -4.43
C VAL A 76 -5.72 -3.99 -4.19
N ALA A 77 -6.40 -4.72 -3.32
CA ALA A 77 -7.79 -4.44 -2.96
C ALA A 77 -7.94 -3.21 -2.06
N GLU A 78 -6.89 -2.85 -1.32
CA GLU A 78 -6.85 -1.66 -0.46
C GLU A 78 -6.64 -0.37 -1.26
N GLU A 79 -6.00 -0.46 -2.44
CA GLU A 79 -5.84 0.67 -3.34
C GLU A 79 -7.19 1.18 -3.88
N PRO A 80 -7.44 2.50 -3.85
CA PRO A 80 -8.71 3.05 -4.27
C PRO A 80 -8.89 2.96 -5.78
N VAL A 81 -10.15 2.76 -6.20
CA VAL A 81 -10.53 2.82 -7.62
C VAL A 81 -10.30 4.25 -8.13
N THR A 82 -9.51 4.37 -9.19
CA THR A 82 -9.21 5.67 -9.81
C THR A 82 -10.29 6.04 -10.81
N ASP A 83 -10.94 7.17 -10.56
CA ASP A 83 -11.96 7.68 -11.46
C ASP A 83 -11.37 8.50 -12.61
N ILE A 84 -11.77 8.19 -13.84
CA ILE A 84 -11.27 8.78 -15.08
C ILE A 84 -12.43 9.38 -15.88
N ALA A 85 -12.27 10.57 -16.46
CA ALA A 85 -13.32 11.17 -17.29
C ALA A 85 -13.36 10.55 -18.71
N ALA A 86 -12.22 10.08 -19.20
CA ALA A 86 -12.09 9.47 -20.51
C ALA A 86 -12.65 8.04 -20.57
N ARG A 87 -13.11 7.66 -21.76
CA ARG A 87 -13.60 6.32 -22.11
C ARG A 87 -12.50 5.23 -22.07
N VAL A 88 -11.26 5.61 -22.36
CA VAL A 88 -10.10 4.71 -22.39
C VAL A 88 -8.99 5.33 -21.55
N VAL A 89 -8.39 4.53 -20.66
CA VAL A 89 -7.26 4.95 -19.82
C VAL A 89 -5.99 4.22 -20.25
N SER A 90 -4.86 4.93 -20.27
CA SER A 90 -3.54 4.31 -20.44
C SER A 90 -2.88 4.08 -19.09
N CYS A 91 -2.43 2.85 -18.83
CA CYS A 91 -1.69 2.48 -17.63
C CYS A 91 -0.32 1.94 -18.01
N ASP A 92 0.73 2.44 -17.37
CA ASP A 92 2.12 1.98 -17.49
C ASP A 92 2.70 1.51 -16.14
N GLY A 93 1.88 1.49 -15.08
CA GLY A 93 2.33 1.12 -13.74
C GLY A 93 3.12 2.22 -13.01
N GLY A 94 3.26 3.41 -13.61
CA GLY A 94 4.03 4.52 -13.06
C GLY A 94 5.54 4.41 -13.37
N GLY A 95 6.24 5.55 -13.29
CA GLY A 95 7.69 5.59 -13.51
C GLY A 95 8.15 5.37 -14.96
N GLY A 96 7.23 5.42 -15.94
CA GLY A 96 7.53 5.27 -17.36
C GLY A 96 8.15 3.92 -17.66
N ALA A 97 9.45 3.87 -17.95
CA ALA A 97 10.17 2.63 -18.26
C ALA A 97 10.37 1.70 -17.04
N LEU A 98 10.14 2.17 -15.82
CA LEU A 98 10.27 1.37 -14.59
C LEU A 98 9.03 0.54 -14.26
N GLY A 99 7.92 0.79 -14.95
CA GLY A 99 6.67 0.07 -14.77
C GLY A 99 6.52 -1.10 -15.74
N HIS A 100 5.28 -1.35 -16.16
CA HIS A 100 4.94 -2.36 -17.15
C HIS A 100 4.72 -1.74 -18.53
N PRO A 101 4.66 -2.54 -19.61
CA PRO A 101 4.33 -2.02 -20.93
C PRO A 101 3.02 -1.23 -20.91
N LYS A 102 3.01 -0.07 -21.58
CA LYS A 102 1.81 0.78 -21.64
C LYS A 102 0.66 -0.01 -22.26
N VAL A 103 -0.43 -0.13 -21.51
CA VAL A 103 -1.68 -0.76 -21.96
C VAL A 103 -2.84 0.21 -21.90
N TYR A 104 -3.85 -0.04 -22.73
CA TYR A 104 -5.07 0.73 -22.81
C TYR A 104 -6.23 -0.10 -22.31
N ILE A 105 -6.97 0.43 -21.33
CA ILE A 105 -8.08 -0.25 -20.67
C ILE A 105 -9.36 0.46 -21.06
N ASN A 106 -10.33 -0.32 -21.54
CA ASN A 106 -11.63 0.20 -21.95
C ASN A 106 -12.58 0.34 -20.74
N LEU A 107 -13.23 1.49 -20.58
CA LEU A 107 -14.12 1.83 -19.46
C LEU A 107 -15.60 1.98 -19.87
N ASP A 108 -15.97 1.54 -21.07
CA ASP A 108 -17.35 1.61 -21.62
C ASP A 108 -18.45 1.02 -20.76
N LYS A 109 -18.10 0.11 -19.84
CA LYS A 109 -19.07 -0.64 -19.05
C LYS A 109 -19.19 -0.04 -17.67
N ASP A 110 -20.19 0.82 -17.47
CA ASP A 110 -20.41 1.53 -16.19
C ASP A 110 -20.65 0.61 -14.98
N THR A 111 -21.07 -0.61 -15.25
CA THR A 111 -21.35 -1.64 -14.24
C THR A 111 -20.09 -2.34 -13.71
N LYS A 112 -18.94 -2.22 -14.40
CA LYS A 112 -17.69 -2.89 -14.01
C LYS A 112 -16.53 -1.91 -13.97
N VAL A 113 -15.64 -2.11 -12.99
CA VAL A 113 -14.35 -1.43 -12.97
C VAL A 113 -13.42 -2.06 -14.03
N GLY A 114 -12.65 -1.23 -14.72
CA GLY A 114 -11.59 -1.67 -15.61
C GLY A 114 -10.32 -1.94 -14.81
N THR A 115 -9.93 -3.21 -14.68
CA THR A 115 -8.71 -3.59 -13.96
C THR A 115 -7.52 -3.69 -14.91
N CYS A 116 -6.38 -3.14 -14.52
CA CYS A 116 -5.13 -3.34 -15.25
C CYS A 116 -4.61 -4.77 -15.03
N GLY A 117 -4.32 -5.49 -16.11
CA GLY A 117 -3.78 -6.87 -16.04
C GLY A 117 -2.36 -7.00 -15.50
N TYR A 118 -1.66 -5.89 -15.24
CA TYR A 118 -0.30 -5.88 -14.70
C TYR A 118 -0.26 -5.44 -13.25
N CYS A 119 -0.56 -4.17 -12.98
CA CYS A 119 -0.50 -3.61 -11.62
C CYS A 119 -1.73 -3.94 -10.76
N GLY A 120 -2.82 -4.46 -11.34
CA GLY A 120 -4.05 -4.77 -10.62
C GLY A 120 -4.89 -3.55 -10.20
N LEU A 121 -4.41 -2.33 -10.47
CA LEU A 121 -5.15 -1.10 -10.21
C LEU A 121 -6.46 -1.07 -10.98
N GLN A 122 -7.47 -0.47 -10.37
CA GLN A 122 -8.84 -0.42 -10.87
C GLN A 122 -9.18 1.00 -11.30
N PHE A 123 -9.85 1.12 -12.44
CA PHE A 123 -10.27 2.38 -13.02
C PHE A 123 -11.77 2.37 -13.29
N LYS A 124 -12.44 3.52 -13.13
CA LYS A 124 -13.86 3.68 -13.44
C LYS A 124 -14.12 4.97 -14.19
N GLN A 125 -15.02 4.96 -15.17
CA GLN A 125 -15.40 6.19 -15.85
C GLN A 125 -16.34 7.03 -14.96
N LYS A 126 -16.00 8.31 -14.77
CA LYS A 126 -16.88 9.31 -14.17
C LYS A 126 -17.79 9.90 -15.24
N HIS A 127 -19.09 9.66 -15.12
CA HIS A 127 -20.10 10.35 -15.93
C HIS A 127 -20.51 11.65 -15.24
N HIS A 128 -20.46 12.74 -15.98
CA HIS A 128 -21.05 14.00 -15.54
C HIS A 128 -22.55 13.93 -15.80
N HIS A 129 -23.35 13.89 -14.73
CA HIS A 129 -24.76 14.23 -14.78
C HIS A 129 -24.96 15.72 -14.51
#